data_AF-A0A4R2IN32-F1
#
_entry.id   AF-A0A4R2IN32-F1
#
_cell.length_a   1.000
_cell.length_b   1.000
_cell.length_c   1.000
_cell.angle_alpha   90.00
_cell.angle_beta   90.00
_cell.angle_gamma   90.00
#
_symmetry.space_group_name_H-M   'P 1'
#
loop_
_entity.id
_entity.type
_entity.pdbx_description
1 polymer ?
#
loop_
_entity_poly.entity_id
_entity_poly.type
_entity_poly.pdbx_seq_one_letter_code
_entity_poly.pdbx_strand_id
1 'polypeptide(L)'
;MDTSSQRPAWQQVAVEFADYAIAEQTAAVHLLPIMNRAEADGLVASWWFIRKAPWWRLRYLPPYQAAEAAARHALHAALDNMRDTGRIAGWIETIYEPEVHAFGGTDAMTIAHQLFHLDSRHILAYVGSGRDQVRELTVLLCSVLMRAARQDWYEQGGIWARIAENRPLSPATPPDQPRALESSLRRLMTVDAGPSSPLVGPDGTLAKVATWSAAFHSAGTALGELASRGTLRRGLRSVLAHHVIFHWNRFGLSYDTQSILARAAQEVVFGQ
;
A
#
# COMPACT_ATOMS: atom_id res chain seq x y z
N MET A 1 26.07 -28.26 17.21
CA MET A 1 26.25 -27.12 16.29
C MET A 1 24.88 -26.55 16.04
N ASP A 2 24.55 -25.47 16.74
CA ASP A 2 23.28 -24.78 16.61
C ASP A 2 23.33 -23.97 15.29
N THR A 3 22.83 -24.57 14.21
CA THR A 3 22.56 -23.84 12.96
C THR A 3 21.35 -22.95 13.20
N SER A 4 21.55 -21.89 13.98
CA SER A 4 20.68 -20.73 14.04
C SER A 4 20.47 -20.28 12.60
N SER A 5 19.35 -20.71 12.04
CA SER A 5 18.90 -20.33 10.72
C SER A 5 18.41 -18.90 10.86
N GLN A 6 19.35 -17.95 10.82
CA GLN A 6 19.06 -16.53 10.95
C GLN A 6 18.02 -16.16 9.90
N ARG A 7 16.94 -15.49 10.35
CA ARG A 7 15.85 -15.05 9.47
C ARG A 7 16.41 -14.06 8.44
N PRO A 8 15.96 -14.12 7.18
CA PRO A 8 16.36 -13.13 6.19
C PRO A 8 15.94 -11.73 6.65
N ALA A 9 16.77 -10.74 6.34
CA ALA A 9 16.49 -9.34 6.62
C ALA A 9 15.96 -8.63 5.37
N TRP A 10 15.06 -7.68 5.58
CA TRP A 10 14.62 -6.77 4.53
C TRP A 10 15.77 -5.85 4.11
N GLN A 11 15.96 -5.75 2.80
CA GLN A 11 16.93 -4.90 2.13
C GLN A 11 16.22 -3.68 1.50
N GLN A 12 16.93 -2.58 1.26
CA GLN A 12 16.36 -1.40 0.61
C GLN A 12 17.33 -0.70 -0.33
N VAL A 13 16.78 -0.26 -1.45
CA VAL A 13 17.42 0.67 -2.39
C VAL A 13 16.53 1.89 -2.59
N ALA A 14 17.13 3.07 -2.67
CA ALA A 14 16.47 4.28 -3.14
C ALA A 14 16.73 4.41 -4.65
N VAL A 15 15.68 4.60 -5.43
CA VAL A 15 15.70 4.72 -6.89
C VAL A 15 15.31 6.14 -7.27
N GLU A 16 16.18 6.79 -8.04
CA GLU A 16 15.95 8.10 -8.62
C GLU A 16 15.56 7.94 -10.09
N PHE A 17 14.30 8.21 -10.42
CA PHE A 17 13.83 8.12 -11.80
C PHE A 17 14.40 9.25 -12.65
N ALA A 18 14.71 8.98 -13.93
CA ALA A 18 15.26 9.98 -14.84
C ALA A 18 14.26 11.12 -15.11
N ASP A 19 12.97 10.78 -15.18
CA ASP A 19 11.86 11.72 -15.20
C ASP A 19 10.81 11.26 -14.17
N TYR A 20 10.63 12.06 -13.13
CA TYR A 20 9.70 11.76 -12.06
C TYR A 20 8.23 11.77 -12.52
N ALA A 21 7.89 12.56 -13.56
CA ALA A 21 6.53 12.65 -14.07
C ALA A 21 6.05 11.33 -14.70
N ILE A 22 6.97 10.52 -15.22
CA ILE A 22 6.69 9.20 -15.79
C ILE A 22 7.24 8.04 -14.94
N ALA A 23 7.60 8.31 -13.68
CA ALA A 23 8.17 7.30 -12.78
C ALA A 23 7.24 6.09 -12.62
N GLU A 24 5.92 6.31 -12.57
CA GLU A 24 4.95 5.23 -12.42
C GLU A 24 4.92 4.30 -13.61
N GLN A 25 4.87 4.87 -14.82
CA GLN A 25 4.90 4.11 -16.06
C GLN A 25 6.24 3.37 -16.20
N THR A 26 7.34 4.03 -15.84
CA THR A 26 8.68 3.42 -15.87
C THR A 26 8.76 2.24 -14.89
N ALA A 27 8.23 2.39 -13.68
CA ALA A 27 8.16 1.31 -12.71
C ALA A 27 7.26 0.16 -13.17
N ALA A 28 6.10 0.45 -13.77
CA ALA A 28 5.21 -0.57 -14.32
C ALA A 28 5.84 -1.36 -15.47
N VAL A 29 6.57 -0.68 -16.37
CA VAL A 29 7.17 -1.31 -17.56
C VAL A 29 8.48 -2.02 -17.24
N HIS A 30 9.29 -1.52 -16.31
CA HIS A 30 10.63 -2.04 -16.07
C HIS A 30 10.78 -2.69 -14.70
N LEU A 31 10.39 -2.01 -13.63
CA LEU A 31 10.60 -2.51 -12.27
C LEU A 31 9.70 -3.71 -11.95
N LEU A 32 8.42 -3.67 -12.33
CA LEU A 32 7.50 -4.78 -12.09
C LEU A 32 7.98 -6.10 -12.75
N PRO A 33 8.38 -6.13 -14.03
CA PRO A 33 8.97 -7.34 -14.63
C PRO A 33 10.25 -7.82 -13.95
N ILE A 34 11.13 -6.90 -13.52
CA ILE A 34 12.36 -7.26 -12.78
C ILE A 34 11.99 -7.98 -11.48
N MET A 35 11.06 -7.42 -10.70
CA MET A 35 10.68 -8.02 -9.43
C MET A 35 9.91 -9.33 -9.63
N ASN A 36 9.02 -9.43 -10.62
CA ASN A 36 8.34 -10.68 -10.96
C ASN A 36 9.33 -11.79 -11.31
N ARG A 37 10.40 -11.47 -12.05
CA ARG A 37 11.45 -12.44 -12.39
C ARG A 37 12.24 -12.84 -11.15
N ALA A 38 12.64 -11.87 -10.32
CA ALA A 38 13.38 -12.15 -9.08
C ALA A 38 12.58 -13.06 -8.12
N GLU A 39 11.25 -12.92 -8.08
CA GLU A 39 10.37 -13.84 -7.35
C GLU A 39 10.30 -15.23 -7.99
N ALA A 40 10.11 -15.30 -9.32
CA ALA A 40 10.04 -16.57 -10.05
C ALA A 40 11.34 -17.38 -9.95
N ASP A 41 12.48 -16.70 -9.93
CA ASP A 41 13.81 -17.29 -9.78
C ASP A 41 14.14 -17.64 -8.31
N GLY A 42 13.23 -17.37 -7.38
CA GLY A 42 13.42 -17.64 -5.95
C GLY A 42 14.49 -16.78 -5.28
N LEU A 43 14.82 -15.62 -5.85
CA LEU A 43 15.80 -14.67 -5.27
C LEU A 43 15.14 -13.74 -4.26
N VAL A 44 13.86 -13.41 -4.47
CA VAL A 44 13.07 -12.51 -3.62
C VAL A 44 11.80 -13.23 -3.20
N ALA A 45 11.55 -13.31 -1.90
CA ALA A 45 10.31 -13.86 -1.35
C ALA A 45 9.20 -12.80 -1.25
N SER A 46 9.58 -11.53 -1.10
CA SER A 46 8.63 -10.42 -1.00
C SER A 46 9.31 -9.11 -1.34
N TRP A 47 8.55 -8.18 -1.90
CA TRP A 47 9.03 -6.83 -2.20
C TRP A 47 7.89 -5.84 -2.20
N TRP A 48 8.21 -4.58 -1.94
CA TRP A 48 7.27 -3.48 -2.04
C TRP A 48 8.03 -2.17 -2.22
N PHE A 49 7.34 -1.13 -2.68
CA PHE A 49 7.93 0.20 -2.84
C PHE A 49 7.14 1.26 -2.08
N ILE A 50 7.76 2.38 -1.75
CA ILE A 50 7.10 3.58 -1.24
C ILE A 50 7.65 4.81 -1.95
N ARG A 51 6.74 5.71 -2.34
CA ARG A 51 7.12 6.97 -2.99
C ARG A 51 7.42 8.01 -1.92
N LYS A 52 8.66 8.52 -1.92
CA LYS A 52 9.12 9.58 -1.02
C LYS A 52 10.00 10.53 -1.82
N ALA A 53 9.35 11.46 -2.52
CA ALA A 53 9.99 12.39 -3.44
C ALA A 53 11.27 13.01 -2.84
N PRO A 54 12.35 13.14 -3.61
CA PRO A 54 12.46 12.83 -5.05
C PRO A 54 12.68 11.33 -5.40
N TRP A 55 12.75 10.42 -4.42
CA TRP A 55 13.06 9.00 -4.67
C TRP A 55 11.86 8.07 -4.48
N TRP A 56 11.96 6.87 -5.04
CA TRP A 56 11.19 5.73 -4.57
C TRP A 56 12.10 4.84 -3.74
N ARG A 57 11.61 4.34 -2.61
CA ARG A 57 12.32 3.31 -1.84
C ARG A 57 11.75 1.96 -2.21
N LEU A 58 12.54 1.12 -2.84
CA LEU A 58 12.22 -0.28 -3.12
C LEU A 58 12.81 -1.13 -1.99
N ARG A 59 11.97 -2.00 -1.42
CA ARG A 59 12.31 -2.91 -0.34
C ARG A 59 12.09 -4.33 -0.82
N TYR A 60 13.01 -5.22 -0.52
CA TYR A 60 12.92 -6.63 -0.90
C TYR A 60 13.43 -7.52 0.22
N LEU A 61 12.86 -8.72 0.32
CA LEU A 61 13.18 -9.72 1.31
C LEU A 61 13.64 -10.99 0.58
N PRO A 62 14.92 -11.39 0.73
CA PRO A 62 15.38 -12.69 0.27
C PRO A 62 14.63 -13.82 1.00
N PRO A 63 14.42 -15.00 0.39
CA PRO A 63 13.71 -16.11 1.03
C PRO A 63 14.46 -16.69 2.24
N TYR A 64 15.78 -16.59 2.25
CA TYR A 64 16.67 -17.04 3.31
C TYR A 64 17.96 -16.22 3.27
N GLN A 65 18.69 -16.17 4.40
CA GLN A 65 19.88 -15.33 4.52
C GLN A 65 20.97 -15.66 3.48
N ALA A 66 21.18 -16.95 3.18
CA ALA A 66 22.17 -17.36 2.17
C ALA A 66 21.85 -16.86 0.75
N ALA A 67 20.59 -16.48 0.45
CA ALA A 67 20.21 -15.87 -0.83
C ALA A 67 20.46 -14.35 -0.87
N GLU A 68 20.78 -13.70 0.25
CA GLU A 68 20.89 -12.23 0.33
C GLU A 68 21.91 -11.66 -0.66
N ALA A 69 23.12 -12.24 -0.72
CA ALA A 69 24.14 -11.80 -1.65
C ALA A 69 23.73 -11.98 -3.12
N ALA A 70 23.07 -13.08 -3.46
CA ALA A 70 22.60 -13.37 -4.81
C ALA A 70 21.45 -12.43 -5.22
N ALA A 71 20.46 -12.23 -4.33
CA ALA A 71 19.35 -11.31 -4.54
C ALA A 71 19.83 -9.87 -4.72
N ARG A 72 20.77 -9.44 -3.85
CA ARG A 72 21.40 -8.12 -3.94
C ARG A 72 22.12 -7.93 -5.26
N HIS A 73 22.98 -8.89 -5.63
CA HIS A 73 23.71 -8.82 -6.90
C HIS A 73 22.78 -8.72 -8.11
N ALA A 74 21.75 -9.56 -8.17
CA ALA A 74 20.78 -9.58 -9.26
C ALA A 74 20.01 -8.25 -9.37
N LEU A 75 19.54 -7.71 -8.24
CA LEU A 75 18.80 -6.45 -8.24
C LEU A 75 19.70 -5.26 -8.59
N HIS A 76 20.94 -5.23 -8.07
CA HIS A 76 21.91 -4.17 -8.39
C HIS A 76 22.23 -4.15 -9.88
N ALA A 77 22.49 -5.32 -10.47
CA ALA A 77 22.72 -5.44 -11.92
C ALA A 77 21.51 -4.98 -12.75
N ALA A 78 20.30 -5.31 -12.31
CA ALA A 78 19.07 -4.86 -12.98
C ALA A 78 18.89 -3.34 -12.91
N LEU A 79 19.19 -2.72 -11.76
CA LEU A 79 19.13 -1.27 -11.58
C LEU A 79 20.25 -0.54 -12.33
N ASP A 80 21.46 -1.10 -12.37
CA ASP A 80 22.55 -0.58 -13.21
C ASP A 80 22.14 -0.59 -14.68
N ASN A 81 21.53 -1.66 -15.19
CA ASN A 81 20.99 -1.69 -16.53
C ASN A 81 19.87 -0.64 -16.74
N MET A 82 18.99 -0.41 -15.76
CA MET A 82 17.99 0.66 -15.85
C MET A 82 18.64 2.05 -15.90
N ARG A 83 19.76 2.27 -15.18
CA ARG A 83 20.53 3.52 -15.25
C ARG A 83 21.19 3.69 -16.61
N ASP A 84 21.88 2.67 -17.08
CA ASP A 84 22.66 2.70 -18.32
C ASP A 84 21.75 2.83 -19.55
N THR A 85 20.50 2.38 -19.46
CA THR A 85 19.45 2.58 -20.48
C THR A 85 18.62 3.86 -20.28
N GLY A 86 18.99 4.73 -19.34
CA GLY A 86 18.37 6.04 -19.13
C GLY A 86 16.97 6.02 -18.51
N ARG A 87 16.55 4.91 -17.87
CA ARG A 87 15.25 4.78 -17.21
C ARG A 87 15.25 5.37 -15.80
N ILE A 88 16.38 5.30 -15.13
CA ILE A 88 16.62 5.92 -13.83
C ILE A 88 17.87 6.79 -13.94
N ALA A 89 17.91 7.90 -13.19
CA ALA A 89 19.10 8.71 -13.07
C ALA A 89 20.15 8.02 -12.19
N GLY A 90 19.70 7.25 -11.21
CA GLY A 90 20.59 6.52 -10.30
C GLY A 90 19.84 5.71 -9.25
N TRP A 91 20.62 4.99 -8.44
CA TRP A 91 20.11 4.25 -7.28
C TRP A 91 21.19 4.14 -6.21
N ILE A 92 20.78 3.97 -4.96
CA ILE A 92 21.68 3.81 -3.81
C ILE A 92 21.11 2.79 -2.81
N GLU A 93 21.96 1.91 -2.30
CA GLU A 93 21.62 0.98 -1.23
C GLU A 93 21.54 1.73 0.11
N THR A 94 20.49 1.46 0.90
CA THR A 94 20.25 2.13 2.18
C THR A 94 19.68 1.16 3.20
N ILE A 95 19.87 1.46 4.49
CA ILE A 95 19.32 0.64 5.57
C ILE A 95 17.79 0.81 5.64
N TYR A 96 17.07 -0.30 5.78
CA TYR A 96 15.65 -0.28 6.05
C TYR A 96 15.35 -0.42 7.53
N GLU A 97 14.73 0.61 8.08
CA GLU A 97 14.15 0.58 9.42
C GLU A 97 12.62 0.46 9.31
N PRO A 98 12.03 -0.69 9.69
CA PRO A 98 10.58 -0.85 9.68
C PRO A 98 9.92 0.04 10.74
N GLU A 99 8.79 0.67 10.40
CA GLU A 99 8.00 1.52 11.30
C GLU A 99 7.16 0.68 12.28
N VAL A 100 7.81 -0.26 12.99
CA VAL A 100 7.18 -1.28 13.83
C VAL A 100 6.22 -0.66 14.84
N HIS A 101 6.59 0.45 15.46
CA HIS A 101 5.72 1.13 16.42
C HIS A 101 4.47 1.73 15.73
N ALA A 102 4.64 2.40 14.59
CA ALA A 102 3.54 3.03 13.87
C ALA A 102 2.51 2.00 13.37
N PHE A 103 2.98 0.81 12.98
CA PHE A 103 2.14 -0.29 12.55
C PHE A 103 1.63 -1.18 13.68
N GLY A 104 1.96 -0.90 14.94
CA GLY A 104 1.35 -1.58 16.09
C GLY A 104 2.07 -2.85 16.55
N GLY A 105 3.35 -3.01 16.25
CA GLY A 105 4.19 -4.13 16.71
C GLY A 105 4.71 -5.00 15.57
N THR A 106 5.58 -5.96 15.91
CA THR A 106 6.28 -6.81 14.92
C THR A 106 5.31 -7.65 14.09
N ASP A 107 4.29 -8.22 14.72
CA ASP A 107 3.29 -9.06 14.02
C ASP A 107 2.44 -8.22 13.07
N ALA A 108 2.02 -7.03 13.50
CA ALA A 108 1.27 -6.11 12.67
C ALA A 108 2.13 -5.50 11.53
N MET A 109 3.43 -5.30 11.76
CA MET A 109 4.38 -4.94 10.70
C MET A 109 4.52 -6.06 9.66
N THR A 110 4.47 -7.33 10.09
CA THR A 110 4.50 -8.48 9.17
C THR A 110 3.26 -8.51 8.28
N ILE A 111 2.07 -8.26 8.85
CA ILE A 111 0.83 -8.10 8.09
C ILE A 111 0.95 -6.93 7.11
N ALA A 112 1.50 -5.79 7.57
CA ALA A 112 1.73 -4.63 6.71
C ALA A 112 2.63 -4.99 5.52
N HIS A 113 3.74 -5.69 5.75
CA HIS A 113 4.64 -6.14 4.68
C HIS A 113 3.96 -7.07 3.67
N GLN A 114 3.17 -8.03 4.14
CA GLN A 114 2.43 -8.95 3.27
C GLN A 114 1.42 -8.20 2.40
N LEU A 115 0.62 -7.31 3.01
CA LEU A 115 -0.29 -6.43 2.27
C LEU A 115 0.49 -5.56 1.29
N PHE A 116 1.62 -4.99 1.73
CA PHE A 116 2.37 -4.05 0.92
C PHE A 116 2.93 -4.68 -0.34
N HIS A 117 3.35 -5.93 -0.22
CA HIS A 117 3.83 -6.70 -1.34
C HIS A 117 2.75 -6.97 -2.40
N LEU A 118 1.60 -7.50 -1.98
CA LEU A 118 0.48 -7.76 -2.87
C LEU A 118 -0.06 -6.47 -3.51
N ASP A 119 -0.17 -5.42 -2.70
CA ASP A 119 -0.61 -4.10 -3.13
C ASP A 119 0.36 -3.47 -4.14
N SER A 120 1.69 -3.60 -3.94
CA SER A 120 2.68 -3.09 -4.90
C SER A 120 2.58 -3.76 -6.27
N ARG A 121 2.33 -5.09 -6.33
CA ARG A 121 2.09 -5.80 -7.60
C ARG A 121 0.85 -5.26 -8.31
N HIS A 122 -0.25 -5.08 -7.56
CA HIS A 122 -1.49 -4.58 -8.10
C HIS A 122 -1.42 -3.12 -8.55
N ILE A 123 -0.76 -2.24 -7.78
CA ILE A 123 -0.57 -0.83 -8.15
C ILE A 123 0.16 -0.72 -9.48
N LEU A 124 1.32 -1.39 -9.64
CA LEU A 124 2.09 -1.28 -10.87
C LEU A 124 1.38 -1.90 -12.08
N ALA A 125 0.67 -3.03 -11.89
CA ALA A 125 -0.16 -3.62 -12.95
C ALA A 125 -1.34 -2.71 -13.34
N TYR A 126 -1.98 -2.06 -12.36
CA TYR A 126 -3.11 -1.16 -12.59
C TYR A 126 -2.67 0.09 -13.37
N VAL A 127 -1.59 0.75 -12.95
CA VAL A 127 -1.00 1.91 -13.63
C VAL A 127 -0.64 1.54 -15.08
N GLY A 128 0.03 0.41 -15.28
CA GLY A 128 0.40 -0.06 -16.62
C GLY A 128 -0.79 -0.35 -17.55
N SER A 129 -2.01 -0.50 -17.00
CA SER A 129 -3.24 -0.69 -17.78
C SER A 129 -3.92 0.61 -18.23
N GLY A 130 -3.41 1.78 -17.82
CA GLY A 130 -3.94 3.09 -18.23
C GLY A 130 -5.29 3.47 -17.63
N ARG A 131 -5.67 2.87 -16.50
CA ARG A 131 -6.96 3.13 -15.82
C ARG A 131 -6.89 4.36 -14.91
N ASP A 132 -8.02 5.05 -14.79
CA ASP A 132 -8.14 6.37 -14.15
C ASP A 132 -9.00 6.41 -12.86
N GLN A 133 -9.65 5.30 -12.47
CA GLN A 133 -10.54 5.22 -11.30
C GLN A 133 -9.80 4.96 -9.98
N VAL A 134 -8.66 5.61 -9.81
CA VAL A 134 -7.77 5.41 -8.66
C VAL A 134 -8.43 5.81 -7.35
N ARG A 135 -9.18 6.91 -7.35
CA ARG A 135 -9.82 7.48 -6.15
C ARG A 135 -10.92 6.58 -5.63
N GLU A 136 -11.75 6.07 -6.52
CA GLU A 136 -12.86 5.17 -6.20
C GLU A 136 -12.33 3.83 -5.69
N LEU A 137 -11.34 3.28 -6.39
CA LEU A 137 -10.74 2.00 -6.03
C LEU A 137 -10.09 2.05 -4.64
N THR A 138 -9.34 3.12 -4.35
CA THR A 138 -8.66 3.20 -3.06
C THR A 138 -9.62 3.34 -1.89
N VAL A 139 -10.69 4.13 -2.02
CA VAL A 139 -11.74 4.24 -0.98
C VAL A 139 -12.39 2.88 -0.75
N LEU A 140 -12.73 2.17 -1.83
CA LEU A 140 -13.30 0.82 -1.77
C LEU A 140 -12.40 -0.16 -1.00
N LEU A 141 -11.12 -0.25 -1.38
CA LEU A 141 -10.15 -1.16 -0.75
C LEU A 141 -9.92 -0.81 0.73
N CYS A 142 -9.79 0.47 1.05
CA CYS A 142 -9.65 0.93 2.44
C CYS A 142 -10.89 0.58 3.28
N SER A 143 -12.10 0.72 2.74
CA SER A 143 -13.33 0.30 3.44
C SER A 143 -13.46 -1.22 3.59
N VAL A 144 -12.93 -2.02 2.66
CA VAL A 144 -12.80 -3.48 2.83
C VAL A 144 -11.86 -3.80 4.00
N LEU A 145 -10.68 -3.18 4.06
CA LEU A 145 -9.72 -3.35 5.15
C LEU A 145 -10.33 -3.01 6.52
N MET A 146 -11.00 -1.86 6.64
CA MET A 146 -11.57 -1.43 7.91
C MET A 146 -12.71 -2.34 8.38
N ARG A 147 -13.62 -2.75 7.48
CA ARG A 147 -14.72 -3.68 7.83
C ARG A 147 -14.21 -5.06 8.19
N ALA A 148 -13.21 -5.58 7.47
CA ALA A 148 -12.59 -6.86 7.80
C ALA A 148 -11.88 -6.82 9.17
N ALA A 149 -11.39 -5.65 9.59
CA ALA A 149 -10.88 -5.40 10.93
C ALA A 149 -11.98 -5.18 12.00
N ARG A 150 -13.25 -5.47 11.66
CA ARG A 150 -14.45 -5.32 12.52
C ARG A 150 -14.66 -3.89 13.02
N GLN A 151 -14.36 -2.89 12.20
CA GLN A 151 -14.63 -1.49 12.53
C GLN A 151 -16.04 -1.10 12.10
N ASP A 152 -16.86 -0.69 13.06
CA ASP A 152 -18.21 -0.20 12.77
C ASP A 152 -18.21 1.12 11.99
N TRP A 153 -19.39 1.62 11.63
CA TRP A 153 -19.52 2.83 10.83
C TRP A 153 -18.86 4.07 11.46
N TYR A 154 -19.04 4.28 12.76
CA TYR A 154 -18.47 5.44 13.45
C TYR A 154 -16.98 5.26 13.76
N GLU A 155 -16.54 4.02 13.99
CA GLU A 155 -15.13 3.69 14.09
C GLU A 155 -14.38 3.95 12.77
N GLN A 156 -14.98 3.61 11.63
CA GLN A 156 -14.48 3.98 10.30
C GLN A 156 -14.40 5.50 10.14
N GLY A 157 -15.43 6.25 10.55
CA GLY A 157 -15.35 7.72 10.62
C GLY A 157 -14.18 8.21 11.45
N GLY A 158 -13.92 7.57 12.59
CA GLY A 158 -12.77 7.88 13.44
C GLY A 158 -11.42 7.52 12.82
N ILE A 159 -11.37 6.63 11.83
CA ILE A 159 -10.16 6.35 11.05
C ILE A 159 -9.96 7.45 10.00
N TRP A 160 -11.03 7.81 9.27
CA TRP A 160 -10.99 8.92 8.31
C TRP A 160 -10.62 10.25 8.96
N ALA A 161 -11.14 10.53 10.16
CA ALA A 161 -10.77 11.71 10.95
C ALA A 161 -9.26 11.76 11.26
N ARG A 162 -8.65 10.64 11.70
CA ARG A 162 -7.19 10.57 11.94
C ARG A 162 -6.38 10.80 10.66
N ILE A 163 -6.89 10.35 9.51
CA ILE A 163 -6.23 10.59 8.22
C ILE A 163 -6.35 12.08 7.86
N ALA A 164 -7.52 12.68 8.03
CA ALA A 164 -7.76 14.11 7.78
C ALA A 164 -6.91 15.00 8.71
N GLU A 165 -6.73 14.62 9.97
CA GLU A 165 -5.80 15.29 10.89
C GLU A 165 -4.33 15.20 10.41
N ASN A 166 -3.94 14.08 9.81
CA ASN A 166 -2.60 13.91 9.23
C ASN A 166 -2.45 14.52 7.82
N ARG A 167 -3.58 14.87 7.20
CA ARG A 167 -3.70 15.45 5.85
C ARG A 167 -4.67 16.63 5.91
N PRO A 168 -4.33 17.72 6.63
CA PRO A 168 -5.18 18.90 6.70
C PRO A 168 -5.49 19.44 5.29
N LEU A 169 -6.71 19.93 5.12
CA LEU A 169 -7.08 20.68 3.93
C LEU A 169 -6.25 21.96 3.81
N SER A 170 -5.89 22.31 2.58
CA SER A 170 -5.36 23.64 2.31
C SER A 170 -6.46 24.68 2.60
N PRO A 171 -6.13 25.84 3.22
CA PRO A 171 -7.08 26.94 3.41
C PRO A 171 -7.72 27.44 2.10
N ALA A 172 -7.09 27.17 0.96
CA ALA A 172 -7.60 27.53 -0.36
C ALA A 172 -8.65 26.54 -0.92
N THR A 173 -8.93 25.43 -0.22
CA THR A 173 -9.88 24.42 -0.70
C THR A 173 -11.32 24.93 -0.53
N PRO A 174 -12.15 24.95 -1.59
CA PRO A 174 -13.55 25.35 -1.48
C PRO A 174 -14.35 24.45 -0.52
N PRO A 175 -15.14 25.02 0.41
CA PRO A 175 -15.91 24.23 1.39
C PRO A 175 -16.98 23.30 0.80
N ASP A 176 -17.37 23.50 -0.47
CA ASP A 176 -18.38 22.67 -1.14
C ASP A 176 -17.78 21.44 -1.84
N GLN A 177 -16.45 21.41 -2.03
CA GLN A 177 -15.79 20.35 -2.78
C GLN A 177 -15.86 18.98 -2.07
N PRO A 178 -15.66 18.87 -0.74
CA PRO A 178 -15.90 17.62 -0.02
C PRO A 178 -17.37 17.15 -0.09
N ARG A 179 -18.32 18.08 0.09
CA ARG A 179 -19.77 17.81 0.09
C ARG A 179 -20.27 17.23 -1.23
N ALA A 180 -19.71 17.68 -2.35
CA ALA A 180 -20.04 17.14 -3.68
C ALA A 180 -19.73 15.63 -3.83
N LEU A 181 -18.82 15.08 -3.01
CA LEU A 181 -18.40 13.68 -3.09
C LEU A 181 -19.20 12.73 -2.19
N GLU A 182 -20.05 13.26 -1.29
CA GLU A 182 -20.67 12.49 -0.21
C GLU A 182 -21.44 11.26 -0.68
N SER A 183 -22.30 11.40 -1.69
CA SER A 183 -23.15 10.30 -2.17
C SER A 183 -22.33 9.16 -2.78
N SER A 184 -21.31 9.50 -3.56
CA SER A 184 -20.39 8.55 -4.18
C SER A 184 -19.50 7.87 -3.14
N LEU A 185 -18.96 8.63 -2.17
CA LEU A 185 -18.16 8.08 -1.08
C LEU A 185 -18.98 7.17 -0.18
N ARG A 186 -20.20 7.58 0.20
CA ARG A 186 -21.10 6.72 0.99
C ARG A 186 -21.34 5.39 0.30
N ARG A 187 -21.54 5.38 -1.02
CA ARG A 187 -21.67 4.13 -1.79
C ARG A 187 -20.40 3.29 -1.71
N LEU A 188 -19.24 3.86 -2.00
CA LEU A 188 -17.96 3.14 -1.99
C LEU A 188 -17.60 2.60 -0.60
N MET A 189 -17.94 3.35 0.46
CA MET A 189 -17.67 2.97 1.84
C MET A 189 -18.59 1.86 2.36
N THR A 190 -19.77 1.68 1.75
CA THR A 190 -20.80 0.74 2.22
C THR A 190 -20.96 -0.49 1.33
N VAL A 191 -20.60 -0.43 0.04
CA VAL A 191 -20.71 -1.58 -0.88
C VAL A 191 -19.87 -2.76 -0.37
N ASP A 192 -20.43 -3.96 -0.32
CA ASP A 192 -19.68 -5.16 0.04
C ASP A 192 -18.80 -5.61 -1.14
N ALA A 193 -17.50 -5.48 -0.97
CA ALA A 193 -16.50 -5.97 -1.91
C ALA A 193 -15.54 -6.98 -1.25
N GLY A 194 -15.94 -7.58 -0.13
CA GLY A 194 -15.17 -8.64 0.50
C GLY A 194 -15.14 -9.93 -0.35
N PRO A 195 -14.27 -10.90 -0.03
CA PRO A 195 -14.08 -12.13 -0.82
C PRO A 195 -15.35 -12.96 -1.07
N SER A 196 -16.35 -12.85 -0.18
CA SER A 196 -17.64 -13.54 -0.31
C SER A 196 -18.66 -12.78 -1.17
N SER A 197 -18.37 -11.54 -1.58
CA SER A 197 -19.30 -10.72 -2.34
C SER A 197 -19.43 -11.24 -3.77
N PRO A 198 -20.65 -11.36 -4.33
CA PRO A 198 -20.84 -11.71 -5.74
C PRO A 198 -20.22 -10.66 -6.68
N LEU A 199 -20.00 -9.43 -6.21
CA LEU A 199 -19.37 -8.37 -7.01
C LEU A 199 -17.92 -8.70 -7.36
N VAL A 200 -17.19 -9.42 -6.51
CA VAL A 200 -15.81 -9.85 -6.77
C VAL A 200 -15.71 -11.29 -7.31
N GLY A 201 -16.84 -11.96 -7.50
CA GLY A 201 -16.89 -13.27 -8.15
C GLY A 201 -16.50 -13.22 -9.63
N PRO A 202 -16.34 -14.37 -10.30
CA PRO A 202 -15.87 -14.45 -11.70
C PRO A 202 -16.65 -13.58 -12.69
N ASP A 203 -17.98 -13.51 -12.54
CA ASP A 203 -18.89 -12.72 -13.38
C ASP A 203 -19.26 -11.36 -12.76
N GLY A 204 -18.64 -11.01 -11.63
CA GLY A 204 -18.93 -9.80 -10.88
C GLY A 204 -18.32 -8.54 -11.50
N THR A 205 -18.95 -7.39 -11.27
CA THR A 205 -18.47 -6.10 -11.79
C THR A 205 -17.11 -5.67 -11.24
N LEU A 206 -16.68 -6.24 -10.11
CA LEU A 206 -15.39 -6.02 -9.45
C LEU A 206 -14.45 -7.24 -9.59
N ALA A 207 -14.73 -8.20 -10.48
CA ALA A 207 -13.91 -9.40 -10.68
C ALA A 207 -12.41 -9.07 -10.91
N LYS A 208 -12.13 -7.97 -11.62
CA LYS A 208 -10.76 -7.54 -11.96
C LYS A 208 -9.94 -7.09 -10.75
N VAL A 209 -10.57 -6.78 -9.62
CA VAL A 209 -9.91 -6.37 -8.39
C VAL A 209 -10.12 -7.37 -7.25
N ALA A 210 -10.63 -8.56 -7.55
CA ALA A 210 -10.98 -9.57 -6.55
C ALA A 210 -9.79 -9.96 -5.65
N THR A 211 -8.63 -10.28 -6.25
CA THR A 211 -7.42 -10.66 -5.49
C THR A 211 -6.86 -9.48 -4.69
N TRP A 212 -7.00 -8.26 -5.20
CA TRP A 212 -6.56 -7.05 -4.51
C TRP A 212 -7.44 -6.77 -3.29
N SER A 213 -8.76 -6.87 -3.47
CA SER A 213 -9.72 -6.74 -2.38
C SER A 213 -9.50 -7.83 -1.32
N ALA A 214 -9.23 -9.08 -1.74
CA ALA A 214 -8.92 -10.17 -0.83
C ALA A 214 -7.67 -9.89 0.02
N ALA A 215 -6.62 -9.28 -0.56
CA ALA A 215 -5.43 -8.88 0.20
C ALA A 215 -5.76 -7.86 1.30
N PHE A 216 -6.57 -6.84 1.00
CA PHE A 216 -7.01 -5.85 1.98
C PHE A 216 -7.91 -6.47 3.06
N HIS A 217 -8.81 -7.38 2.65
CA HIS A 217 -9.67 -8.11 3.57
C HIS A 217 -8.84 -8.96 4.55
N SER A 218 -7.94 -9.81 4.05
CA SER A 218 -7.08 -10.66 4.87
C SER A 218 -6.22 -9.86 5.86
N ALA A 219 -5.64 -8.74 5.42
CA ALA A 219 -4.89 -7.85 6.30
C ALA A 219 -5.79 -7.25 7.40
N GLY A 220 -7.00 -6.84 7.05
CA GLY A 220 -7.97 -6.29 8.00
C GLY A 220 -8.37 -7.31 9.05
N THR A 221 -8.72 -8.53 8.62
CA THR A 221 -9.02 -9.65 9.53
C THR A 221 -7.88 -9.91 10.50
N ALA A 222 -6.65 -10.05 10.00
CA ALA A 222 -5.48 -10.34 10.83
C ALA A 222 -5.17 -9.22 11.85
N LEU A 223 -5.34 -7.94 11.46
CA LEU A 223 -5.18 -6.81 12.39
C LEU A 223 -6.30 -6.77 13.44
N GLY A 224 -7.54 -7.03 13.03
CA GLY A 224 -8.69 -7.12 13.94
C GLY A 224 -8.56 -8.26 14.94
N GLU A 225 -7.92 -9.37 14.53
CA GLU A 225 -7.56 -10.46 15.42
C GLU A 225 -6.48 -10.07 16.43
N LEU A 226 -5.37 -9.46 15.99
CA LEU A 226 -4.32 -8.95 16.89
C LEU A 226 -4.86 -7.98 17.92
N ALA A 227 -5.79 -7.11 17.51
CA ALA A 227 -6.49 -6.18 18.38
C ALA A 227 -7.31 -6.93 19.44
N SER A 228 -8.13 -7.91 19.03
CA SER A 228 -8.95 -8.68 19.98
C SER A 228 -8.15 -9.55 20.95
N ARG A 229 -6.94 -9.95 20.58
CA ARG A 229 -6.01 -10.66 21.49
C ARG A 229 -5.21 -9.70 22.38
N GLY A 230 -5.37 -8.38 22.23
CA GLY A 230 -4.61 -7.38 23.01
C GLY A 230 -3.12 -7.32 22.67
N THR A 231 -2.72 -7.77 21.48
CA THR A 231 -1.30 -7.89 21.06
C THR A 231 -0.79 -6.70 20.25
N LEU A 232 -1.68 -5.79 19.84
CA LEU A 232 -1.28 -4.54 19.19
C LEU A 232 -0.65 -3.58 20.20
N ARG A 233 0.49 -3.00 19.82
CA ARG A 233 1.21 -1.96 20.60
C ARG A 233 0.70 -0.54 20.33
N ARG A 234 -0.25 -0.39 19.41
CA ARG A 234 -0.89 0.88 19.04
C ARG A 234 -2.36 0.61 18.74
N GLY A 235 -3.24 1.57 19.05
CA GLY A 235 -4.68 1.42 18.82
C GLY A 235 -5.00 1.09 17.36
N LEU A 236 -5.89 0.11 17.13
CA LEU A 236 -6.23 -0.43 15.81
C LEU A 236 -6.61 0.66 14.81
N ARG A 237 -7.45 1.63 15.20
CA ARG A 237 -7.86 2.73 14.31
C ARG A 237 -6.67 3.60 13.85
N SER A 238 -5.66 3.80 14.69
CA SER A 238 -4.44 4.52 14.32
C SER A 238 -3.53 3.68 13.41
N VAL A 239 -3.51 2.35 13.59
CA VAL A 239 -2.79 1.42 12.70
C VAL A 239 -3.43 1.37 11.32
N LEU A 240 -4.75 1.29 11.25
CA LEU A 240 -5.52 1.29 9.99
C LEU A 240 -5.38 2.61 9.25
N ALA A 241 -5.44 3.76 9.93
CA ALA A 241 -5.16 5.07 9.33
C ALA A 241 -3.77 5.10 8.67
N HIS A 242 -2.77 4.51 9.33
CA HIS A 242 -1.41 4.43 8.80
C HIS A 242 -1.32 3.52 7.56
N HIS A 243 -2.06 2.41 7.51
CA HIS A 243 -2.18 1.57 6.32
C HIS A 243 -2.77 2.34 5.12
N VAL A 244 -3.84 3.11 5.34
CA VAL A 244 -4.46 3.93 4.29
C VAL A 244 -3.46 4.95 3.72
N ILE A 245 -2.78 5.68 4.60
CA ILE A 245 -1.78 6.67 4.20
C ILE A 245 -0.65 6.01 3.40
N PHE A 246 -0.16 4.85 3.83
CA PHE A 246 0.88 4.13 3.09
C PHE A 246 0.39 3.60 1.75
N HIS A 247 -0.84 3.14 1.66
CA HIS A 247 -1.44 2.75 0.38
C HIS A 247 -1.54 3.96 -0.57
N TRP A 248 -2.07 5.09 -0.12
CA TRP A 248 -2.18 6.31 -0.92
C TRP A 248 -0.83 6.85 -1.40
N ASN A 249 0.17 6.86 -0.52
CA ASN A 249 1.53 7.27 -0.87
C ASN A 249 2.16 6.34 -1.92
N ARG A 250 1.83 5.03 -1.91
CA ARG A 250 2.33 4.06 -2.90
C ARG A 250 1.62 4.14 -4.22
N PHE A 251 0.32 4.41 -4.19
CA PHE A 251 -0.45 4.65 -5.40
C PHE A 251 -0.10 6.01 -6.03
N GLY A 252 0.38 6.97 -5.23
CA GLY A 252 0.77 8.30 -5.73
C GLY A 252 -0.34 9.33 -5.70
N LEU A 253 -1.37 9.14 -4.88
CA LEU A 253 -2.37 10.19 -4.70
C LEU A 253 -1.70 11.46 -4.17
N SER A 254 -1.99 12.59 -4.82
CA SER A 254 -1.52 13.89 -4.37
C SER A 254 -1.98 14.18 -2.95
N TYR A 255 -1.19 14.96 -2.21
CA TYR A 255 -1.55 15.36 -0.84
C TYR A 255 -2.94 15.98 -0.78
N ASP A 256 -3.27 16.90 -1.69
CA ASP A 256 -4.59 17.54 -1.76
C ASP A 256 -5.72 16.53 -1.99
N THR A 257 -5.50 15.53 -2.85
CA THR A 257 -6.49 14.45 -3.06
C THR A 257 -6.69 13.64 -1.79
N GLN A 258 -5.61 13.30 -1.09
CA GLN A 258 -5.69 12.59 0.19
C GLN A 258 -6.47 13.40 1.23
N SER A 259 -6.19 14.71 1.34
CA SER A 259 -6.87 15.62 2.27
C SER A 259 -8.37 15.71 1.97
N ILE A 260 -8.74 15.93 0.70
CA ILE A 260 -10.15 16.06 0.28
C ILE A 260 -10.91 14.74 0.51
N LEU A 261 -10.34 13.60 0.12
CA LEU A 261 -10.99 12.30 0.30
C LEU A 261 -11.18 11.96 1.78
N ALA A 262 -10.15 12.16 2.61
CA ALA A 262 -10.23 11.87 4.03
C ALA A 262 -11.27 12.76 4.74
N ARG A 263 -11.30 14.05 4.39
CA ARG A 263 -12.27 14.99 4.95
C ARG A 263 -13.70 14.67 4.51
N ALA A 264 -13.93 14.43 3.22
CA ALA A 264 -15.25 14.07 2.71
C ALA A 264 -15.74 12.73 3.29
N ALA A 265 -14.86 11.73 3.44
CA ALA A 265 -15.22 10.46 4.07
C ALA A 265 -15.55 10.60 5.57
N GLN A 266 -14.85 11.51 6.28
CA GLN A 266 -15.19 11.88 7.65
C GLN A 266 -16.59 12.54 7.72
N GLU A 267 -16.86 13.51 6.84
CA GLU A 267 -18.14 14.22 6.73
C GLU A 267 -19.30 13.25 6.41
N VAL A 268 -19.09 12.26 5.53
CA VAL A 268 -20.08 11.21 5.24
C VAL A 268 -20.53 10.45 6.49
N VAL A 269 -19.62 10.24 7.44
CA VAL A 269 -19.92 9.48 8.67
C VAL A 269 -20.52 10.37 9.76
N PHE A 270 -19.96 11.57 9.97
CA PHE A 270 -20.31 12.43 11.11
C PHE A 270 -21.24 13.61 10.77
N GLY A 271 -21.44 13.93 9.50
CA GLY A 271 -22.21 15.09 9.05
C GLY A 271 -21.59 16.44 9.44
N GLN A 272 -20.28 16.48 9.69
CA GLN A 272 -19.52 17.63 10.19
C GLN A 272 -18.29 17.92 9.38
#